data_AF-A0A356T3R9-F1
#
_entry.id   AF-A0A356T3R9-F1
#
_cell.length_a   1.000
_cell.length_b   1.000
_cell.length_c   1.000
_cell.angle_alpha   90.00
_cell.angle_beta   90.00
_cell.angle_gamma   90.00
#
_symmetry.space_group_name_H-M   'P 1'
#
loop_
_entity.id
_entity.type
_entity.pdbx_description
1 polymer ?
#
loop_
_entity_poly.entity_id
_entity_poly.type
_entity_poly.pdbx_seq_one_letter_code
_entity_poly.pdbx_strand_id
1 'polypeptide(L)'
;PYSLAMLAALAGRPSLHVLATDVVPSVLARAQAARSGGLALRHVEGALRERFFHEVDGDFVVRDAIREQVRFARHNLCDDPVAPRSWDAIVCRNVLIHFHPDAARRVIARLGAALAPGGVLVLGAADALLRPRTKPPAASPASPPESPSL
;
A
#
# COMPACT_ATOMS: atom_id res chain seq x y z
N PRO A 1 5.93 -2.29 3.89
CA PRO A 1 6.54 -1.43 2.84
C PRO A 1 7.57 -2.16 1.99
N TYR A 2 8.55 -2.87 2.59
CA TYR A 2 9.55 -3.61 1.81
C TYR A 2 8.98 -4.68 0.88
N SER A 3 7.88 -5.34 1.26
CA SER A 3 7.19 -6.26 0.34
C SER A 3 6.74 -5.57 -0.96
N LEU A 4 6.29 -4.31 -0.89
CA LEU A 4 5.90 -3.55 -2.10
C LEU A 4 7.12 -3.23 -2.97
N ALA A 5 8.22 -2.81 -2.35
CA ALA A 5 9.48 -2.54 -3.06
C ALA A 5 10.06 -3.82 -3.70
N MET A 6 10.02 -4.95 -2.98
CA MET A 6 10.42 -6.26 -3.51
C MET A 6 9.54 -6.69 -4.67
N LEU A 7 8.21 -6.56 -4.56
CA LEU A 7 7.27 -6.85 -5.64
C LEU A 7 7.51 -5.95 -6.87
N ALA A 8 7.79 -4.67 -6.65
CA ALA A 8 8.14 -3.76 -7.74
C ALA A 8 9.43 -4.19 -8.45
N ALA A 9 10.46 -4.60 -7.70
CA ALA A 9 11.69 -5.14 -8.26
C ALA A 9 11.46 -6.45 -9.03
N LEU A 10 10.58 -7.34 -8.56
CA LEU A 10 10.19 -8.55 -9.28
C LEU A 10 9.45 -8.23 -10.58
N ALA A 11 8.63 -7.18 -10.58
CA ALA A 11 7.89 -6.71 -11.74
C ALA A 11 8.73 -5.85 -12.72
N GLY A 12 10.05 -5.73 -12.50
CA GLY A 12 10.92 -4.92 -13.35
C GLY A 12 10.66 -3.41 -13.23
N ARG A 13 10.15 -2.94 -12.08
CA ARG A 13 9.87 -1.52 -11.80
C ARG A 13 10.73 -0.98 -10.65
N PRO A 14 12.08 -0.94 -10.80
CA PRO A 14 12.97 -0.50 -9.73
C PRO A 14 12.86 0.99 -9.37
N SER A 15 12.24 1.81 -10.24
CA SER A 15 12.00 3.24 -10.01
C SER A 15 10.77 3.53 -9.15
N LEU A 16 10.05 2.50 -8.69
CA LEU A 16 8.92 2.69 -7.79
C LEU A 16 9.42 3.14 -6.42
N HIS A 17 8.88 4.25 -5.93
CA HIS A 17 9.16 4.76 -4.59
C HIS A 17 7.98 4.50 -3.66
N VAL A 18 8.26 4.06 -2.45
CA VAL A 18 7.27 3.78 -1.41
C VAL A 18 7.44 4.81 -0.29
N LEU A 19 6.39 5.60 -0.02
CA LEU A 19 6.27 6.31 1.24
C LEU A 19 5.56 5.41 2.25
N ALA A 20 6.24 5.07 3.33
CA ALA A 20 5.73 4.28 4.44
C ALA A 20 5.49 5.18 5.65
N THR A 21 4.30 5.15 6.21
CA THR A 21 3.95 6.03 7.33
C THR A 21 3.33 5.30 8.49
N ASP A 22 3.55 5.82 9.69
CA ASP A 22 2.93 5.36 10.94
C ASP A 22 2.83 6.56 11.90
N VAL A 23 1.96 6.47 12.90
CA VAL A 23 1.84 7.48 13.95
C VAL A 23 2.90 7.27 15.05
N VAL A 24 3.41 6.04 15.20
CA VAL A 24 4.32 5.63 16.28
C VAL A 24 5.80 5.66 15.82
N PRO A 25 6.63 6.59 16.35
CA PRO A 25 8.02 6.73 15.91
C PRO A 25 8.89 5.49 16.12
N SER A 26 8.68 4.73 17.20
CA SER A 26 9.45 3.51 17.47
C SER A 26 9.17 2.39 16.47
N VAL A 27 7.93 2.30 15.96
CA VAL A 27 7.57 1.36 14.89
C VAL A 27 8.28 1.75 13.59
N LEU A 28 8.34 3.04 13.27
CA LEU A 28 9.08 3.57 12.13
C LEU A 28 10.57 3.27 12.24
N ALA A 29 11.20 3.54 13.39
CA ALA A 29 12.62 3.27 13.62
C ALA A 29 12.94 1.79 13.44
N ARG A 30 12.10 0.90 13.99
CA ARG A 30 12.25 -0.55 13.80
C ARG A 30 12.11 -0.96 12.34
N ALA A 31 11.16 -0.37 11.60
CA ALA A 31 10.99 -0.67 10.18
C ALA A 31 12.16 -0.13 9.32
N GLN A 32 12.69 1.05 9.64
CA GLN A 32 13.86 1.63 8.96
C GLN A 32 15.13 0.78 9.15
N ALA A 33 15.29 0.12 10.31
CA ALA A 33 16.39 -0.82 10.55
C ALA A 33 16.38 -2.00 9.57
N ALA A 34 15.22 -2.31 8.97
CA ALA A 34 15.06 -3.33 7.93
C ALA A 34 15.55 -4.73 8.33
N ARG A 35 15.65 -5.03 9.63
CA ARG A 35 16.03 -6.33 10.17
C ARG A 35 14.79 -7.16 10.47
N SER A 36 14.86 -8.46 10.23
CA SER A 36 13.79 -9.41 10.46
C SER A 36 14.38 -10.75 10.87
N GLY A 37 13.94 -11.28 12.01
CA GLY A 37 14.33 -12.63 12.42
C GLY A 37 13.76 -13.70 11.49
N GLY A 38 14.35 -14.90 11.50
CA GLY A 38 13.98 -15.99 10.59
C GLY A 38 12.48 -16.35 10.60
N LEU A 39 11.82 -16.27 11.75
CA LEU A 39 10.38 -16.56 11.87
C LEU A 39 9.51 -15.58 11.06
N ALA A 40 9.92 -14.32 10.93
CA ALA A 40 9.22 -13.32 10.12
C ALA A 40 9.30 -13.63 8.62
N LEU A 41 10.34 -14.35 8.18
CA LEU A 41 10.58 -14.74 6.79
C LEU A 41 10.22 -16.19 6.47
N ARG A 42 9.53 -16.90 7.38
CA ARG A 42 9.16 -18.32 7.20
C ARG A 42 8.36 -18.62 5.92
N HIS A 43 7.67 -17.64 5.37
CA HIS A 43 6.89 -17.75 4.14
C HIS A 43 7.59 -17.14 2.91
N VAL A 44 8.84 -16.67 3.07
CA VAL A 44 9.66 -16.18 1.97
C VAL A 44 10.55 -17.33 1.50
N GLU A 45 10.36 -17.73 0.24
CA GLU A 45 11.15 -18.78 -0.42
C GLU A 45 12.64 -18.47 -0.43
N GLY A 46 13.49 -19.51 -0.45
CA GLY A 46 14.95 -19.37 -0.37
C GLY A 46 15.53 -18.41 -1.41
N ALA A 47 15.16 -18.57 -2.69
CA ALA A 47 15.64 -17.72 -3.77
C ALA A 47 15.24 -16.23 -3.58
N LEU A 48 14.02 -15.96 -3.11
CA LEU A 48 13.58 -14.59 -2.81
C LEU A 48 14.31 -14.03 -1.60
N ARG A 49 14.59 -14.88 -0.59
CA ARG A 49 15.35 -14.49 0.60
C ARG A 49 16.78 -14.09 0.23
N GLU A 50 17.48 -14.93 -0.52
CA GLU A 50 18.84 -14.65 -1.00
C GLU A 50 18.90 -13.38 -1.86
N ARG A 51 17.89 -13.20 -2.73
CA ARG A 51 17.78 -12.04 -3.61
C ARG A 51 17.58 -10.73 -2.87
N PHE A 52 16.76 -10.70 -1.82
CA PHE A 52 16.35 -9.43 -1.19
C PHE A 52 16.91 -9.18 0.20
N PHE A 53 17.54 -10.19 0.81
CA PHE A 53 18.08 -10.10 2.15
C PHE A 53 19.55 -10.54 2.19
N HIS A 54 20.25 -10.12 3.23
CA HIS A 54 21.53 -10.65 3.66
C HIS A 54 21.46 -10.96 5.15
N GLU A 55 22.24 -11.94 5.61
CA GLU A 55 22.23 -12.34 7.01
C GLU A 55 23.25 -11.53 7.81
N VAL A 56 22.86 -11.05 8.98
CA VAL A 56 23.68 -10.28 9.93
C VAL A 56 23.28 -10.67 11.35
N ASP A 57 24.21 -11.29 12.10
CA ASP A 57 24.01 -11.76 13.47
C ASP A 57 22.79 -12.69 13.65
N GLY A 58 22.51 -13.55 12.65
CA GLY A 58 21.35 -14.45 12.65
C GLY A 58 20.01 -13.80 12.29
N ASP A 59 20.00 -12.49 12.03
CA ASP A 59 18.87 -11.77 11.46
C ASP A 59 19.01 -11.61 9.95
N PHE A 60 17.88 -11.49 9.25
CA PHE A 60 17.84 -11.13 7.84
C PHE A 60 17.60 -9.65 7.67
N VAL A 61 18.52 -8.98 6.98
CA VAL A 61 18.47 -7.55 6.71
C VAL A 61 18.16 -7.32 5.24
N VAL A 62 17.18 -6.48 4.95
CA VAL A 62 16.83 -6.12 3.56
C VAL A 62 18.05 -5.47 2.89
N ARG A 63 18.35 -5.84 1.64
CA ARG A 63 19.46 -5.25 0.88
C ARG A 63 19.21 -3.78 0.53
N ASP A 64 20.27 -2.99 0.44
CA ASP A 64 20.19 -1.53 0.28
C ASP A 64 19.43 -1.09 -0.98
N ALA A 65 19.60 -1.79 -2.10
CA ALA A 65 18.87 -1.51 -3.35
C ALA A 65 17.34 -1.54 -3.20
N ILE A 66 16.80 -2.28 -2.22
CA ILE A 66 15.37 -2.27 -1.87
C ILE A 66 15.09 -1.21 -0.80
N ARG A 67 16.00 -1.00 0.16
CA ARG A 67 15.83 -0.01 1.23
C ARG A 67 15.73 1.41 0.69
N GLU A 68 16.55 1.76 -0.30
CA GLU A 68 16.57 3.07 -0.94
C GLU A 68 15.25 3.43 -1.66
N GLN A 69 14.44 2.43 -2.01
CA GLN A 69 13.11 2.64 -2.60
C GLN A 69 12.06 3.06 -1.55
N VAL A 70 12.35 2.91 -0.26
CA VAL A 70 11.39 3.13 0.82
C VAL A 70 11.79 4.34 1.66
N ARG A 71 10.91 5.36 1.71
CA ARG A 71 11.02 6.48 2.64
C ARG A 71 10.02 6.30 3.77
N PHE A 72 10.40 6.74 4.96
CA PHE A 72 9.58 6.63 6.15
C PHE A 72 9.26 8.03 6.69
N ALA A 73 8.02 8.25 7.08
CA ALA A 73 7.59 9.50 7.72
C ALA A 73 6.54 9.25 8.80
N ARG A 74 6.53 10.10 9.84
CA ARG A 74 5.41 10.12 10.77
C ARG A 74 4.19 10.69 10.05
N HIS A 75 3.05 10.02 10.17
CA HIS A 75 1.78 10.52 9.67
C HIS A 75 0.61 9.96 10.47
N ASN A 76 -0.26 10.83 10.95
CA ASN A 76 -1.53 10.47 11.55
C ASN A 76 -2.65 10.56 10.50
N LEU A 77 -3.22 9.41 10.13
CA LEU A 77 -4.29 9.31 9.13
C LEU A 77 -5.53 10.16 9.46
N CYS A 78 -5.80 10.39 10.74
CA CYS A 78 -6.97 11.17 11.17
C CYS A 78 -6.77 12.67 10.98
N ASP A 79 -5.55 13.17 11.17
CA ASP A 79 -5.28 14.60 11.39
C ASP A 79 -4.36 15.20 10.33
N ASP A 80 -3.30 14.49 9.95
CA ASP A 80 -2.26 15.04 9.08
C ASP A 80 -2.72 15.02 7.62
N PRO A 81 -2.54 16.08 6.83
CA PRO A 81 -3.04 16.16 5.46
C PRO A 81 -2.31 15.19 4.52
N VAL A 82 -3.04 14.68 3.52
CA VAL A 82 -2.47 13.90 2.41
C VAL A 82 -2.60 14.71 1.14
N ALA A 83 -1.50 14.91 0.41
CA ALA A 83 -1.52 15.68 -0.84
C ALA A 83 -2.51 15.06 -1.84
N PRO A 84 -3.46 15.84 -2.39
CA PRO A 84 -4.43 15.35 -3.35
C PRO A 84 -3.75 14.92 -4.66
N ARG A 85 -4.32 13.92 -5.34
CA ARG A 85 -3.91 13.45 -6.68
C ARG A 85 -2.40 13.18 -6.87
N SER A 86 -1.74 12.71 -5.81
CA SER A 86 -0.28 12.58 -5.76
C SER A 86 0.21 11.12 -5.76
N TRP A 87 -0.70 10.14 -5.72
CA TRP A 87 -0.36 8.73 -5.52
C TRP A 87 -0.97 7.81 -6.57
N ASP A 88 -0.15 6.98 -7.22
CA ASP A 88 -0.63 5.94 -8.15
C ASP A 88 -1.31 4.78 -7.41
N ALA A 89 -0.82 4.46 -6.21
CA ALA A 89 -1.41 3.45 -5.35
C ALA A 89 -1.25 3.80 -3.87
N ILE A 90 -2.27 3.48 -3.09
CA ILE A 90 -2.26 3.59 -1.63
C ILE A 90 -2.65 2.23 -1.06
N VAL A 91 -1.85 1.71 -0.13
CA VAL A 91 -2.13 0.46 0.58
C VAL A 91 -2.39 0.78 2.05
N CYS A 92 -3.63 0.58 2.50
CA CYS A 92 -4.06 0.83 3.88
C CYS A 92 -4.77 -0.43 4.42
N ARG A 93 -4.02 -1.29 5.11
CA ARG A 93 -4.49 -2.60 5.57
C ARG A 93 -4.32 -2.75 7.08
N ASN A 94 -5.34 -3.29 7.74
CA ASN A 94 -5.38 -3.64 9.16
C ASN A 94 -5.18 -2.44 10.10
N VAL A 95 -5.71 -1.27 9.73
CA VAL A 95 -5.58 -0.03 10.51
C VAL A 95 -6.95 0.58 10.80
N LEU A 96 -7.85 0.61 9.82
CA LEU A 96 -9.14 1.29 9.93
C LEU A 96 -10.11 0.55 10.87
N ILE A 97 -9.89 -0.75 11.08
CA ILE A 97 -10.63 -1.56 12.06
C ILE A 97 -10.48 -1.06 13.51
N HIS A 98 -9.47 -0.23 13.79
CA HIS A 98 -9.27 0.37 15.11
C HIS A 98 -10.00 1.72 15.27
N PHE A 99 -10.62 2.24 14.21
CA PHE A 99 -11.26 3.55 14.22
C PHE A 99 -12.77 3.42 14.41
N HIS A 100 -13.39 4.47 14.95
CA HIS A 100 -14.84 4.63 14.88
C HIS A 100 -15.28 4.63 13.40
N PRO A 101 -16.41 3.99 13.02
CA PRO A 101 -16.81 3.85 11.62
C PRO A 101 -16.82 5.17 10.82
N ASP A 102 -17.25 6.28 11.42
CA ASP A 102 -17.24 7.57 10.75
C ASP A 102 -15.84 8.14 10.52
N ALA A 103 -14.91 7.92 11.45
CA ALA A 103 -13.53 8.29 11.27
C ALA A 103 -12.88 7.45 10.16
N ALA A 104 -13.11 6.13 10.14
CA ALA A 104 -12.66 5.26 9.07
C ALA A 104 -13.18 5.71 7.70
N ARG A 105 -14.47 6.05 7.57
CA ARG A 105 -15.05 6.56 6.33
C ARG A 105 -14.41 7.86 5.86
N ARG A 106 -14.16 8.81 6.77
CA ARG A 106 -13.45 10.06 6.45
C ARG A 106 -12.03 9.79 5.97
N VAL A 107 -11.31 8.88 6.62
CA VAL A 107 -9.96 8.48 6.18
C VAL A 107 -10.00 7.84 4.80
N ILE A 108 -10.91 6.90 4.53
CA ILE A 108 -11.07 6.27 3.21
C ILE A 108 -11.35 7.32 2.13
N ALA A 109 -12.24 8.28 2.39
CA ALA A 109 -12.56 9.35 1.45
C ALA A 109 -11.33 10.23 1.15
N ARG A 110 -10.57 10.61 2.18
CA ARG A 110 -9.33 11.39 2.04
C ARG A 110 -8.26 10.63 1.26
N LEU A 111 -8.05 9.35 1.54
CA LEU A 111 -7.12 8.51 0.77
C LEU A 111 -7.57 8.36 -0.69
N GLY A 112 -8.87 8.21 -0.94
CA GLY A 112 -9.41 8.19 -2.31
C GLY A 112 -9.14 9.48 -3.08
N ALA A 113 -9.28 10.64 -2.43
CA ALA A 113 -8.97 11.94 -3.04
C ALA A 113 -7.46 12.18 -3.26
N ALA A 114 -6.61 11.47 -2.53
CA ALA A 114 -5.16 11.52 -2.67
C ALA A 114 -4.64 10.73 -3.89
N LEU A 115 -5.46 9.84 -4.46
CA LEU A 115 -5.08 9.07 -5.64
C LEU A 115 -5.06 9.94 -6.90
N ALA A 116 -4.02 9.73 -7.72
CA ALA A 116 -3.98 10.22 -9.09
C ALA A 116 -5.13 9.59 -9.92
N PRO A 117 -5.52 10.19 -11.07
CA PRO A 117 -6.48 9.56 -11.98
C PRO A 117 -6.06 8.14 -12.36
N GLY A 118 -6.95 7.16 -12.18
CA GLY A 118 -6.65 5.75 -12.42
C GLY A 118 -5.90 5.05 -11.28
N GLY A 119 -5.58 5.75 -10.20
CA GLY A 119 -4.90 5.18 -9.04
C GLY A 119 -5.77 4.20 -8.24
N VAL A 120 -5.12 3.38 -7.42
CA VAL A 120 -5.77 2.28 -6.69
C VAL A 120 -5.60 2.41 -5.18
N LEU A 121 -6.71 2.32 -4.44
CA LEU A 121 -6.70 2.15 -2.98
C LEU A 121 -6.92 0.67 -2.63
N VAL A 122 -5.90 0.04 -2.03
CA VAL A 122 -5.95 -1.34 -1.55
C VAL A 122 -6.23 -1.34 -0.05
N LEU A 123 -7.40 -1.85 0.34
CA LEU A 123 -7.81 -2.00 1.73
C LEU A 123 -7.61 -3.43 2.23
N GLY A 124 -7.44 -3.61 3.54
CA GLY A 124 -7.52 -4.95 4.14
C GLY A 124 -8.95 -5.48 4.07
N ALA A 125 -9.12 -6.80 4.09
CA ALA A 125 -10.43 -7.44 3.95
C ALA A 125 -11.45 -6.92 4.99
N ALA A 126 -11.02 -6.77 6.24
CA ALA A 126 -11.85 -6.22 7.31
C ALA A 126 -12.04 -4.70 7.18
N ASP A 127 -11.00 -3.95 6.80
CA ASP A 127 -11.09 -2.50 6.59
C ASP A 127 -12.08 -2.14 5.47
N ALA A 128 -12.17 -2.97 4.42
CA ALA A 128 -13.07 -2.77 3.29
C ALA A 128 -14.55 -2.79 3.68
N LEU A 129 -14.91 -3.45 4.78
CA LEU A 129 -16.29 -3.46 5.31
C LEU A 129 -16.75 -2.09 5.80
N LEU A 130 -15.80 -1.21 6.14
CA LEU A 130 -16.07 0.15 6.60
C LEU A 130 -16.23 1.13 5.43
N ARG A 131 -15.92 0.71 4.20
CA ARG A 131 -16.14 1.52 3.00
C ARG A 131 -17.65 1.79 2.85
N PRO A 132 -18.05 3.04 2.57
CA PRO A 132 -19.44 3.32 2.25
C PRO A 132 -19.90 2.43 1.09
N ARG A 133 -21.04 1.76 1.26
CA ARG A 133 -21.69 1.06 0.15
C ARG A 133 -22.05 2.10 -0.90
N THR A 134 -21.29 2.15 -1.98
CA THR A 134 -21.67 2.91 -3.16
C THR A 134 -22.61 2.03 -3.98
N LYS A 135 -23.75 2.58 -4.37
CA LYS A 135 -24.58 1.94 -5.40
C LYS A 135 -23.68 1.72 -6.62
N PRO A 136 -23.64 0.52 -7.23
CA PRO A 136 -22.88 0.34 -8.45
C PRO A 136 -23.32 1.41 -9.48
N PRO A 137 -22.39 1.97 -10.27
CA PRO A 137 -22.77 2.93 -11.30
C PRO A 137 -23.89 2.31 -12.13
N ALA A 138 -24.95 3.08 -12.38
CA ALA A 138 -26.01 2.64 -13.27
C ALA A 138 -25.35 2.20 -14.58
N ALA A 139 -25.66 0.98 -15.04
CA ALA A 139 -25.17 0.49 -16.32
C ALA A 139 -25.48 1.56 -17.36
N SER A 140 -24.44 2.02 -18.08
CA SER A 140 -24.65 2.92 -19.21
C SER A 140 -25.61 2.23 -20.18
N PRO A 141 -26.66 2.91 -20.68
CA PRO A 141 -27.50 2.31 -21.71
C PRO A 141 -26.60 1.89 -22.86
N ALA A 142 -26.65 0.61 -23.22
CA ALA A 142 -25.94 0.09 -24.36
C ALA A 142 -26.34 0.92 -25.59
N SER A 143 -25.36 1.40 -26.35
CA SER A 143 -25.63 2.02 -27.64
C SER A 143 -26.45 1.04 -28.49
N PRO A 144 -27.50 1.50 -29.19
CA PRO A 144 -28.26 0.63 -30.08
C PRO A 144 -27.34 0.08 -31.18
N PRO A 145 -27.60 -1.13 -31.70
CA PRO A 145 -26.81 -1.68 -32.79
C PRO A 145 -26.92 -0.77 -34.02
N GLU A 146 -25.77 -0.37 -34.58
CA GLU A 146 -25.73 0.32 -35.86
C GLU A 146 -26.42 -0.57 -36.92
N SER A 147 -27.40 0.03 -37.61
CA SER A 147 -28.09 -0.64 -38.71
C SER A 147 -27.15 -0.76 -39.90
N PRO A 148 -27.12 -1.91 -40.60
CA PRO A 148 -26.26 -2.06 -41.77
C PRO A 148 -26.78 -1.16 -42.90
N SER A 149 -25.90 -0.31 -43.41
CA SER A 149 -26.12 0.47 -44.63
C SER A 149 -26.34 -0.49 -45.81
N LEU A 150 -27.45 -0.29 -46.54
CA LEU A 150 -27.73 -0.90 -47.84
C LEU A 150 -26.96 -0.17 -48.96
#